data_AF-A0AAX3WPE3-F1
#
_entry.id   AF-A0AAX3WPE3-F1
#
_cell.length_a   1.000
_cell.length_b   1.000
_cell.length_c   1.000
_cell.angle_alpha   90.00
_cell.angle_beta   90.00
_cell.angle_gamma   90.00
#
_symmetry.space_group_name_H-M   'P 1'
#
loop_
_entity.id
_entity.type
_entity.pdbx_description
1 polymer ?
#
loop_
_entity_poly.entity_id
_entity_poly.type
_entity_poly.pdbx_seq_one_letter_code
_entity_poly.pdbx_strand_id
1 'polypeptide(L)'
;MTLGEVLATLPEKGKKREDAIARLGRVEALLYLVEHEKGKCKKAALKALAHQECVEATAIWEKFMKYKNLGEDILMPAFSDTVSEVVGKHCEKYFHELFQQPPDFLTDQDEFERFTAVVSVMLGKGSPSMIGVYRLIAANQPMVERLNLLKLVADKDYVHINDTLRIWNLQPQETICIFPIVLAASIIRSMDEQLILLAEELYIRYGNEWLIPYFSAKLLTNRADNVYDEFSAFLQDEALNRYIHNGLGRIYYDDQNGTHTMAVFWGRYSYGSYDNRTYFKRKLAENLDARWLERLMEHPHPNDKVKFQFYNRCPVIYESYKQMIIDLLPKTIEDARIRSYLELSK
;
A
#
# COMPACT_ATOMS: atom_id res chain seq x y z
N MET A 1 -11.91 -28.45 21.24
CA MET A 1 -10.90 -28.08 22.24
C MET A 1 -11.48 -26.92 23.03
N THR A 2 -11.64 -27.06 24.34
CA THR A 2 -12.14 -26.00 25.24
C THR A 2 -11.10 -24.89 25.39
N LEU A 3 -11.49 -23.73 25.91
CA LEU A 3 -10.55 -22.63 26.21
C LEU A 3 -9.37 -23.11 27.06
N GLY A 4 -9.65 -23.87 28.13
CA GLY A 4 -8.61 -24.42 29.02
C GLY A 4 -7.66 -25.37 28.31
N GLU A 5 -8.19 -26.25 27.45
CA GLU A 5 -7.36 -27.15 26.65
C GLU A 5 -6.47 -26.40 25.66
N VAL A 6 -7.00 -25.36 24.99
CA VAL A 6 -6.21 -24.52 24.06
C VAL A 6 -5.07 -23.84 24.81
N LEU A 7 -5.35 -23.22 25.96
CA LEU A 7 -4.34 -22.52 26.74
C LEU A 7 -3.27 -23.47 27.28
N ALA A 8 -3.64 -24.71 27.63
CA ALA A 8 -2.70 -25.74 28.09
C ALA A 8 -1.71 -26.19 27.01
N THR A 9 -2.04 -26.01 25.72
CA THR A 9 -1.09 -26.32 24.63
C THR A 9 0.00 -25.25 24.43
N LEU A 10 -0.16 -24.06 25.03
CA LEU A 10 0.78 -22.97 24.82
C LEU A 10 2.08 -23.20 25.61
N PRO A 11 3.27 -23.02 24.98
CA PRO A 11 4.54 -23.16 25.67
C PRO A 11 4.69 -22.20 26.86
N GLU A 12 5.66 -22.48 27.73
CA GLU A 12 6.10 -21.52 28.75
C GLU A 12 6.55 -20.19 28.14
N LYS A 13 6.57 -19.15 28.99
CA LYS A 13 6.86 -17.78 28.59
C LYS A 13 8.21 -17.68 27.85
N GLY A 14 8.17 -17.08 26.66
CA GLY A 14 9.34 -16.88 25.82
C GLY A 14 8.96 -16.85 24.34
N LYS A 15 9.97 -16.85 23.47
CA LYS A 15 9.78 -16.70 22.02
C LYS A 15 8.86 -17.78 21.42
N LYS A 16 8.97 -19.03 21.88
CA LYS A 16 8.10 -20.14 21.44
C LYS A 16 6.62 -19.88 21.76
N ARG A 17 6.32 -19.26 22.90
CA ARG A 17 4.95 -18.88 23.27
C ARG A 17 4.44 -17.72 22.43
N GLU A 18 5.27 -16.70 22.18
CA GLU A 18 4.92 -15.60 21.26
C GLU A 18 4.53 -16.14 19.88
N ASP A 19 5.34 -17.06 19.35
CA ASP A 19 5.10 -17.66 18.04
C ASP A 19 3.87 -18.61 18.03
N ALA A 20 3.57 -19.27 19.15
CA ALA A 20 2.37 -20.09 19.30
C ALA A 20 1.11 -19.20 19.36
N ILE A 21 1.13 -18.13 20.15
CA ILE A 21 0.04 -17.15 20.25
C ILE A 21 -0.21 -16.47 18.90
N ALA A 22 0.85 -16.08 18.18
CA ALA A 22 0.74 -15.41 16.89
C ALA A 22 0.02 -16.26 15.80
N ARG A 23 0.02 -17.59 15.95
CA ARG A 23 -0.67 -18.53 15.04
C ARG A 23 -2.03 -18.95 15.56
N LEU A 24 -2.44 -18.46 16.74
CA LEU A 24 -3.71 -18.84 17.35
C LEU A 24 -4.86 -18.15 16.63
N GLY A 25 -5.82 -18.94 16.12
CA GLY A 25 -7.04 -18.45 15.47
C GLY A 25 -8.29 -18.59 16.34
N ARG A 26 -8.14 -18.59 17.67
CA ARG A 26 -9.26 -18.78 18.62
C ARG A 26 -9.53 -17.49 19.38
N VAL A 27 -10.59 -16.77 19.00
CA VAL A 27 -10.94 -15.44 19.53
C VAL A 27 -11.04 -15.42 21.06
N GLU A 28 -11.78 -16.36 21.67
CA GLU A 28 -11.94 -16.44 23.13
C GLU A 28 -10.59 -16.56 23.86
N ALA A 29 -9.68 -17.39 23.33
CA ALA A 29 -8.35 -17.55 23.90
C ALA A 29 -7.48 -16.31 23.70
N LEU A 30 -7.59 -15.64 22.54
CA LEU A 30 -6.88 -14.40 22.27
C LEU A 30 -7.36 -13.26 23.19
N LEU A 31 -8.67 -13.11 23.40
CA LEU A 31 -9.23 -12.15 24.35
C LEU A 31 -8.70 -12.41 25.77
N TYR A 32 -8.76 -13.66 26.23
CA TYR A 32 -8.19 -14.05 27.52
C TYR A 32 -6.70 -13.68 27.62
N LEU A 33 -5.90 -14.02 26.60
CA LEU A 33 -4.47 -13.73 26.60
C LEU A 33 -4.18 -12.22 26.58
N VAL A 34 -4.97 -11.40 25.89
CA VAL A 34 -4.79 -9.95 25.89
C VAL A 34 -4.96 -9.36 27.29
N GLU A 35 -5.85 -9.92 28.10
CA GLU A 35 -6.07 -9.49 29.49
C GLU A 35 -4.99 -10.00 30.45
N HIS A 36 -4.53 -11.25 30.27
CA HIS A 36 -3.73 -11.95 31.26
C HIS A 36 -2.22 -11.97 30.96
N GLU A 37 -1.82 -11.80 29.69
CA GLU A 37 -0.41 -11.73 29.31
C GLU A 37 0.20 -10.34 29.51
N LYS A 38 1.54 -10.28 29.55
CA LYS A 38 2.31 -9.04 29.59
C LYS A 38 3.42 -9.02 28.56
N GLY A 39 3.86 -7.83 28.16
CA GLY A 39 4.98 -7.64 27.24
C GLY A 39 4.75 -8.28 25.87
N LYS A 40 5.76 -9.01 25.36
CA LYS A 40 5.74 -9.56 24.00
C LYS A 40 4.64 -10.58 23.74
N CYS A 41 4.26 -11.40 24.74
CA CYS A 41 3.16 -12.36 24.60
C CYS A 41 1.80 -11.65 24.44
N LYS A 42 1.55 -10.59 25.21
CA LYS A 42 0.35 -9.74 25.02
C LYS A 42 0.34 -9.07 23.66
N LYS A 43 1.49 -8.56 23.20
CA LYS A 43 1.61 -7.97 21.85
C LYS A 43 1.34 -9.00 20.75
N ALA A 44 1.81 -10.23 20.88
CA ALA A 44 1.48 -11.32 19.96
C ALA A 44 -0.02 -11.62 19.94
N ALA A 45 -0.67 -11.64 21.12
CA ALA A 45 -2.12 -11.86 21.24
C ALA A 45 -2.91 -10.72 20.57
N LEU A 46 -2.52 -9.46 20.82
CA LEU A 46 -3.13 -8.29 20.17
C LEU A 46 -3.00 -8.34 18.65
N LYS A 47 -1.82 -8.68 18.12
CA LYS A 47 -1.61 -8.82 16.68
C LYS A 47 -2.48 -9.92 16.08
N ALA A 48 -2.52 -11.10 16.70
CA ALA A 48 -3.34 -12.20 16.24
C ALA A 48 -4.84 -11.86 16.30
N LEU A 49 -5.29 -11.21 17.38
CA LEU A 49 -6.67 -10.77 17.57
C LEU A 49 -7.09 -9.72 16.54
N ALA A 50 -6.19 -8.80 16.17
CA ALA A 50 -6.46 -7.78 15.15
C ALA A 50 -6.71 -8.39 13.76
N HIS A 51 -6.31 -9.64 13.52
CA HIS A 51 -6.63 -10.37 12.28
C HIS A 51 -7.95 -11.15 12.35
N GLN A 52 -8.67 -11.13 13.48
CA GLN A 52 -9.95 -11.81 13.64
C GLN A 52 -11.12 -10.83 13.55
N GLU A 53 -12.27 -11.32 13.11
CA GLU A 53 -13.54 -10.64 13.33
C GLU A 53 -13.98 -10.84 14.78
N CYS A 54 -14.01 -9.74 15.55
CA CYS A 54 -14.25 -9.77 16.99
C CYS A 54 -14.73 -8.40 17.46
N VAL A 55 -16.05 -8.20 17.45
CA VAL A 55 -16.68 -6.93 17.82
C VAL A 55 -16.40 -6.59 19.29
N GLU A 56 -16.24 -7.59 20.15
CA GLU A 56 -15.88 -7.44 21.56
C GLU A 56 -14.52 -6.74 21.74
N ALA A 57 -13.61 -6.87 20.76
CA ALA A 57 -12.31 -6.20 20.77
C ALA A 57 -12.37 -4.73 20.30
N THR A 58 -13.52 -4.21 19.85
CA THR A 58 -13.67 -2.84 19.32
C THR A 58 -13.10 -1.79 20.28
N ALA A 59 -13.46 -1.86 21.57
CA ALA A 59 -12.98 -0.92 22.59
C ALA A 59 -11.45 -0.96 22.78
N ILE A 60 -10.82 -2.11 22.51
CA ILE A 60 -9.36 -2.26 22.53
C ILE A 60 -8.76 -1.42 21.39
N TRP A 61 -9.31 -1.52 20.18
CA TRP A 61 -8.83 -0.79 19.00
C TRP A 61 -9.08 0.71 19.11
N GLU A 62 -10.23 1.13 19.62
CA GLU A 62 -10.53 2.54 19.87
C GLU A 62 -9.55 3.18 20.87
N LYS A 63 -9.04 2.40 21.83
CA LYS A 63 -7.99 2.86 22.74
C LYS A 63 -6.68 3.15 22.01
N PHE A 64 -6.32 2.35 20.99
CA PHE A 64 -5.11 2.60 20.20
C PHE A 64 -5.19 3.88 19.38
N MET A 65 -6.38 4.28 18.93
CA MET A 65 -6.62 5.52 18.19
C MET A 65 -6.29 6.80 18.98
N LYS A 66 -6.07 6.68 20.30
CA LYS A 66 -5.67 7.78 21.18
C LYS A 66 -4.15 7.96 21.29
N TYR A 67 -3.36 7.01 20.81
CA TYR A 67 -1.90 7.08 20.86
C TYR A 67 -1.34 7.84 19.66
N LYS A 68 -0.20 8.52 19.82
CA LYS A 68 0.45 9.30 18.76
C LYS A 68 0.68 8.48 17.47
N ASN A 69 1.09 7.21 17.62
CA ASN A 69 1.36 6.31 16.50
C ASN A 69 0.17 5.40 16.13
N LEU A 70 -1.00 5.62 16.70
CA LEU A 70 -2.23 4.86 16.44
C LEU A 70 -2.12 3.34 16.65
N GLY A 71 -1.12 2.84 17.38
CA GLY A 71 -0.87 1.40 17.46
C GLY A 71 -0.50 0.76 16.12
N GLU A 72 0.17 1.50 15.24
CA GLU A 72 0.57 1.07 13.89
C GLU A 72 1.20 -0.33 13.86
N ASP A 73 2.03 -0.66 14.86
CA ASP A 73 2.71 -1.96 14.97
C ASP A 73 1.76 -3.16 15.13
N ILE A 74 0.50 -2.92 15.50
CA ILE A 74 -0.57 -3.90 15.64
C ILE A 74 -1.61 -3.74 14.52
N LEU A 75 -2.03 -2.51 14.22
CA LEU A 75 -3.20 -2.25 13.36
C LEU A 75 -2.88 -2.05 11.88
N MET A 76 -1.64 -1.72 11.51
CA MET A 76 -1.20 -1.66 10.10
C MET A 76 -1.21 -3.05 9.43
N PRO A 77 -0.68 -4.13 10.02
CA PRO A 77 -0.66 -5.43 9.35
C PRO A 77 -2.05 -6.08 9.27
N ALA A 78 -2.96 -5.73 10.17
CA ALA A 78 -4.32 -6.24 10.28
C ALA A 78 -5.23 -5.63 9.22
N PHE A 79 -6.26 -6.37 8.78
CA PHE A 79 -7.26 -5.88 7.82
C PHE A 79 -8.63 -6.54 8.03
N SER A 80 -8.91 -7.03 9.25
CA SER A 80 -10.27 -7.46 9.61
C SER A 80 -11.25 -6.29 9.53
N ASP A 81 -12.52 -6.56 9.24
CA ASP A 81 -13.57 -5.55 9.16
C ASP A 81 -13.73 -4.81 10.48
N THR A 82 -13.60 -5.53 11.60
CA THR A 82 -13.67 -4.91 12.93
C THR A 82 -12.57 -3.85 13.14
N VAL A 83 -11.32 -4.16 12.79
CA VAL A 83 -10.21 -3.17 12.88
C VAL A 83 -10.39 -2.08 11.84
N SER A 84 -10.79 -2.46 10.63
CA SER A 84 -11.01 -1.57 9.50
C SER A 84 -12.05 -0.51 9.77
N GLU A 85 -13.15 -0.87 10.44
CA GLU A 85 -14.22 0.04 10.79
C GLU A 85 -13.77 1.09 11.82
N VAL A 86 -13.05 0.67 12.87
CA VAL A 86 -12.51 1.59 13.89
C VAL A 86 -11.49 2.55 13.29
N VAL A 87 -10.56 2.03 12.48
CA VAL A 87 -9.55 2.86 11.82
C VAL A 87 -10.21 3.79 10.80
N GLY A 88 -11.17 3.31 10.02
CA GLY A 88 -11.94 4.10 9.06
C GLY A 88 -12.60 5.31 9.69
N LYS A 89 -13.32 5.13 10.80
CA LYS A 89 -13.95 6.24 11.56
C LYS A 89 -12.94 7.26 12.06
N HIS A 90 -11.80 6.80 12.56
CA HIS A 90 -10.74 7.71 13.01
C HIS A 90 -10.13 8.50 11.85
N CYS A 91 -9.82 7.83 10.75
CA CYS A 91 -9.30 8.45 9.53
C CYS A 91 -10.30 9.48 8.96
N GLU A 92 -11.59 9.15 8.90
CA GLU A 92 -12.63 10.04 8.38
C GLU A 92 -12.68 11.33 9.18
N LYS A 93 -12.74 11.22 10.52
CA LYS A 93 -12.68 12.37 11.41
C LYS A 93 -11.41 13.19 11.19
N TYR A 94 -10.25 12.53 11.12
CA TYR A 94 -8.96 13.20 10.94
C TYR A 94 -8.90 13.97 9.62
N PHE A 95 -9.28 13.36 8.49
CA PHE A 95 -9.25 14.04 7.19
C PHE A 95 -10.28 15.17 7.10
N HIS A 96 -11.45 14.99 7.70
CA HIS A 96 -12.44 16.06 7.80
C HIS A 96 -11.89 17.28 8.55
N GLU A 97 -11.22 17.06 9.69
CA GLU A 97 -10.56 18.13 10.46
C GLU A 97 -9.38 18.74 9.70
N LEU A 98 -8.53 17.89 9.08
CA LEU A 98 -7.36 18.32 8.31
C LEU A 98 -7.74 19.25 7.15
N PHE A 99 -8.81 18.95 6.42
CA PHE A 99 -9.25 19.77 5.29
C PHE A 99 -9.82 21.14 5.70
N GLN A 100 -10.06 21.37 6.98
CA GLN A 100 -10.44 22.69 7.53
C GLN A 100 -9.24 23.51 8.00
N GLN A 101 -8.05 22.91 8.08
CA GLN A 101 -6.83 23.56 8.55
C GLN A 101 -6.21 24.47 7.47
N PRO A 102 -5.39 25.46 7.88
CA PRO A 102 -4.64 26.27 6.92
C PRO A 102 -3.61 25.43 6.15
N PRO A 103 -3.16 25.86 4.95
CA PRO A 103 -2.25 25.08 4.10
C PRO A 103 -0.93 24.69 4.76
N ASP A 104 -0.44 25.49 5.70
CA ASP A 104 0.79 25.30 6.46
C ASP A 104 0.62 24.41 7.69
N PHE A 105 -0.57 23.88 7.98
CA PHE A 105 -0.83 23.06 9.17
C PHE A 105 0.11 21.85 9.29
N LEU A 106 0.39 21.17 8.18
CA LEU A 106 1.31 20.03 8.16
C LEU A 106 2.79 20.42 8.16
N THR A 107 3.10 21.71 8.35
CA THR A 107 4.47 22.17 8.60
C THR A 107 4.92 21.94 10.03
N ASP A 108 3.99 21.70 10.95
CA ASP A 108 4.29 21.19 12.27
C ASP A 108 4.73 19.71 12.19
N GLN A 109 5.85 19.39 12.84
CA GLN A 109 6.44 18.06 12.81
C GLN A 109 5.57 17.01 13.51
N ASP A 110 4.90 17.35 14.61
CA ASP A 110 4.03 16.43 15.34
C ASP A 110 2.77 16.11 14.53
N GLU A 111 2.19 17.11 13.87
CA GLU A 111 1.05 16.91 12.97
C GLU A 111 1.44 16.15 11.69
N PHE A 112 2.64 16.36 11.15
CA PHE A 112 3.13 15.53 10.05
C PHE A 112 3.36 14.07 10.47
N GLU A 113 3.93 13.83 11.66
CA GLU A 113 4.05 12.48 12.22
C GLU A 113 2.69 11.80 12.41
N ARG A 114 1.68 12.56 12.85
CA ARG A 114 0.32 12.07 12.99
C ARG A 114 -0.32 11.78 11.63
N PHE A 115 -0.22 12.69 10.67
CA PHE A 115 -0.69 12.50 9.29
C PHE A 115 -0.18 11.19 8.72
N THR A 116 1.13 10.98 8.85
CA THR A 116 1.78 9.80 8.30
C THR A 116 1.40 8.51 9.02
N ALA A 117 1.18 8.55 10.34
CA ALA A 117 0.62 7.41 11.07
C ALA A 117 -0.80 7.06 10.58
N VAL A 118 -1.66 8.08 10.36
CA VAL A 118 -3.01 7.92 9.81
C VAL A 118 -2.95 7.27 8.42
N VAL A 119 -2.12 7.79 7.51
CA VAL A 119 -1.96 7.21 6.17
C VAL A 119 -1.45 5.77 6.25
N SER A 120 -0.53 5.47 7.17
CA SER A 120 0.05 4.13 7.31
C SER A 120 -0.98 3.07 7.71
N VAL A 121 -1.88 3.38 8.65
CA VAL A 121 -2.87 2.40 9.15
C VAL A 121 -4.05 2.16 8.21
N MET A 122 -4.21 2.97 7.16
CA MET A 122 -5.21 2.75 6.11
C MET A 122 -4.96 1.47 5.29
N LEU A 123 -3.70 0.98 5.25
CA LEU A 123 -3.32 -0.13 4.38
C LEU A 123 -4.24 -1.34 4.51
N GLY A 124 -4.83 -1.74 3.39
CA GLY A 124 -5.62 -2.97 3.25
C GLY A 124 -7.00 -2.94 3.88
N LYS A 125 -7.41 -1.81 4.49
CA LYS A 125 -8.71 -1.67 5.15
C LYS A 125 -9.82 -1.41 4.14
N GLY A 126 -10.86 -2.26 4.11
CA GLY A 126 -11.98 -2.17 3.16
C GLY A 126 -13.37 -2.00 3.78
N SER A 127 -13.47 -1.57 5.05
CA SER A 127 -14.76 -1.39 5.72
C SER A 127 -15.55 -0.23 5.10
N PRO A 128 -16.89 -0.17 5.27
CA PRO A 128 -17.70 0.95 4.80
C PRO A 128 -17.16 2.32 5.24
N SER A 129 -16.68 2.43 6.48
CA SER A 129 -16.05 3.67 6.97
C SER A 129 -14.77 4.00 6.19
N MET A 130 -13.91 3.02 5.91
CA MET A 130 -12.69 3.26 5.13
C MET A 130 -12.99 3.60 3.66
N ILE A 131 -14.01 2.98 3.06
CA ILE A 131 -14.50 3.38 1.73
C ILE A 131 -14.95 4.85 1.76
N GLY A 132 -15.65 5.26 2.82
CA GLY A 132 -16.02 6.66 3.07
C GLY A 132 -14.82 7.61 3.12
N VAL A 133 -13.72 7.20 3.77
CA VAL A 133 -12.47 7.98 3.83
C VAL A 133 -11.91 8.25 2.43
N TYR A 134 -11.78 7.23 1.58
CA TYR A 134 -11.26 7.43 0.23
C TYR A 134 -12.16 8.33 -0.61
N ARG A 135 -13.49 8.18 -0.50
CA ARG A 135 -14.46 9.07 -1.16
C ARG A 135 -14.35 10.51 -0.67
N LEU A 136 -14.19 10.71 0.64
CA LEU A 136 -13.97 12.03 1.26
C LEU A 136 -12.71 12.68 0.69
N ILE A 137 -11.60 11.95 0.64
CA ILE A 137 -10.33 12.43 0.08
C ILE A 137 -10.50 12.81 -1.39
N ALA A 138 -11.09 11.93 -2.19
CA ALA A 138 -11.30 12.16 -3.62
C ALA A 138 -12.19 13.39 -3.89
N ALA A 139 -13.26 13.57 -3.11
CA ALA A 139 -14.15 14.72 -3.21
C ALA A 139 -13.50 16.06 -2.79
N ASN A 140 -12.33 16.03 -2.13
CA ASN A 140 -11.62 17.21 -1.64
C ASN A 140 -10.26 17.41 -2.32
N GLN A 141 -10.15 17.09 -3.61
CA GLN A 141 -8.91 17.21 -4.39
C GLN A 141 -8.18 18.57 -4.23
N PRO A 142 -8.85 19.74 -4.26
CA PRO A 142 -8.15 21.02 -4.04
C PRO A 142 -7.47 21.15 -2.67
N MET A 143 -7.95 20.42 -1.66
CA MET A 143 -7.31 20.37 -0.34
C MET A 143 -6.14 19.38 -0.32
N VAL A 144 -6.27 18.26 -1.03
CA VAL A 144 -5.18 17.30 -1.23
C VAL A 144 -4.02 17.95 -1.98
N GLU A 145 -4.28 18.80 -2.97
CA GLU A 145 -3.24 19.56 -3.69
C GLU A 145 -2.45 20.51 -2.78
N ARG A 146 -3.02 20.96 -1.65
CA ARG A 146 -2.29 21.78 -0.67
C ARG A 146 -1.19 21.00 0.06
N LEU A 147 -1.24 19.66 0.04
CA LEU A 147 -0.18 18.80 0.55
C LEU A 147 1.15 18.98 -0.20
N ASN A 148 1.17 19.73 -1.29
CA ASN A 148 2.40 20.18 -1.96
C ASN A 148 3.36 20.95 -1.07
N LEU A 149 2.86 21.54 0.02
CA LEU A 149 3.66 22.23 1.01
C LEU A 149 4.45 21.30 1.94
N LEU A 150 4.20 19.98 1.91
CA LEU A 150 4.98 18.98 2.66
C LEU A 150 6.49 19.04 2.35
N LYS A 151 6.88 19.57 1.18
CA LYS A 151 8.30 19.79 0.84
C LYS A 151 9.00 20.77 1.78
N LEU A 152 8.28 21.76 2.32
CA LEU A 152 8.87 22.82 3.14
C LEU A 152 9.31 22.32 4.53
N VAL A 153 8.73 21.21 4.98
CA VAL A 153 8.94 20.60 6.30
C VAL A 153 10.10 19.63 6.29
N ALA A 154 10.37 19.03 5.13
CA ALA A 154 11.29 17.92 5.02
C ALA A 154 12.76 18.33 5.26
N ASP A 155 13.13 19.61 5.08
CA ASP A 155 14.50 20.17 5.11
C ASP A 155 15.57 19.27 4.42
N LYS A 156 15.08 18.39 3.55
CA LYS A 156 15.73 17.26 2.90
C LYS A 156 15.01 17.10 1.58
N ASP A 157 15.73 16.62 0.58
CA ASP A 157 15.21 16.37 -0.76
C ASP A 157 14.18 15.23 -0.82
N TYR A 158 13.52 14.82 0.29
CA TYR A 158 12.50 13.76 0.29
C TYR A 158 11.47 13.85 1.41
N VAL A 159 10.26 13.40 1.10
CA VAL A 159 9.14 13.17 2.04
C VAL A 159 9.02 11.67 2.32
N HIS A 160 9.00 11.28 3.60
CA HIS A 160 8.89 9.87 4.03
C HIS A 160 7.59 9.61 4.79
N ILE A 161 6.52 9.32 4.05
CA ILE A 161 5.25 8.89 4.65
C ILE A 161 5.38 7.44 5.10
N ASN A 162 5.84 6.57 4.20
CA ASN A 162 6.25 5.19 4.46
C ASN A 162 7.21 4.75 3.34
N ASP A 163 7.70 3.52 3.37
CA ASP A 163 8.69 3.04 2.39
C ASP A 163 8.17 2.97 0.95
N THR A 164 6.86 2.77 0.71
CA THR A 164 6.23 2.94 -0.63
C THR A 164 6.13 4.41 -1.01
N LEU A 165 5.81 5.26 -0.05
CA LEU A 165 5.65 6.71 -0.22
C LEU A 165 6.88 7.47 0.30
N ARG A 166 8.07 7.01 -0.09
CA ARG A 166 9.35 7.68 0.19
C ARG A 166 9.77 8.47 -1.04
N ILE A 167 9.17 9.65 -1.20
CA ILE A 167 9.22 10.45 -2.41
C ILE A 167 10.35 11.47 -2.30
N TRP A 168 11.43 11.23 -3.05
CA TRP A 168 12.47 12.25 -3.21
C TRP A 168 12.01 13.33 -4.19
N ASN A 169 12.68 14.48 -4.21
CA ASN A 169 12.43 15.59 -5.14
C ASN A 169 10.94 15.77 -5.45
N LEU A 170 10.09 15.68 -4.40
CA LEU A 170 8.64 15.58 -4.54
C LEU A 170 8.20 16.69 -5.47
N GLN A 171 7.32 16.44 -6.44
CA GLN A 171 6.78 17.47 -7.31
C GLN A 171 5.31 17.73 -6.96
N PRO A 172 4.77 18.94 -7.22
CA PRO A 172 3.41 19.25 -6.84
C PRO A 172 2.35 18.27 -7.39
N GLN A 173 2.57 17.80 -8.61
CA GLN A 173 1.73 16.80 -9.28
C GLN A 173 1.89 15.37 -8.75
N GLU A 174 2.83 15.10 -7.83
CA GLU A 174 3.03 13.76 -7.25
C GLU A 174 2.27 13.59 -5.93
N THR A 175 1.97 14.68 -5.21
CA THR A 175 1.22 14.57 -3.93
C THR A 175 -0.22 14.11 -4.13
N ILE A 176 -0.84 14.49 -5.25
CA ILE A 176 -2.18 14.04 -5.63
C ILE A 176 -2.24 12.51 -5.81
N CYS A 177 -1.09 11.86 -6.02
CA CYS A 177 -1.00 10.40 -6.14
C CYS A 177 -0.84 9.69 -4.78
N ILE A 178 -0.61 10.39 -3.66
CA ILE A 178 -0.40 9.76 -2.34
C ILE A 178 -1.54 8.77 -2.03
N PHE A 179 -2.79 9.22 -2.08
CA PHE A 179 -3.94 8.38 -1.73
C PHE A 179 -4.31 7.34 -2.79
N PRO A 180 -4.28 7.64 -4.10
CA PRO A 180 -4.37 6.61 -5.13
C PRO A 180 -3.37 5.46 -4.93
N ILE A 181 -2.14 5.76 -4.53
CA ILE A 181 -1.12 4.74 -4.25
C ILE A 181 -1.42 3.97 -2.97
N VAL A 182 -1.92 4.63 -1.92
CA VAL A 182 -2.39 3.94 -0.70
C VAL A 182 -3.51 2.96 -1.05
N LEU A 183 -4.46 3.36 -1.90
CA LEU A 183 -5.54 2.47 -2.36
C LEU A 183 -4.97 1.29 -3.17
N ALA A 184 -4.09 1.57 -4.13
CA ALA A 184 -3.47 0.51 -4.95
C ALA A 184 -2.62 -0.45 -4.11
N ALA A 185 -1.92 0.04 -3.09
CA ALA A 185 -1.20 -0.77 -2.12
C ALA A 185 -2.14 -1.59 -1.22
N SER A 186 -3.28 -1.02 -0.86
CA SER A 186 -4.31 -1.68 -0.06
C SER A 186 -4.95 -2.84 -0.82
N ILE A 187 -5.26 -2.66 -2.11
CA ILE A 187 -5.76 -3.73 -2.99
C ILE A 187 -4.74 -4.88 -3.08
N ILE A 188 -3.45 -4.58 -3.33
CA ILE A 188 -2.41 -5.61 -3.32
C ILE A 188 -2.29 -6.27 -1.94
N ARG A 189 -2.52 -5.53 -0.85
CA ARG A 189 -2.41 -6.08 0.51
C ARG A 189 -3.54 -7.06 0.84
N SER A 190 -4.79 -6.66 0.66
CA SER A 190 -5.96 -7.41 1.17
C SER A 190 -6.74 -8.16 0.08
N MET A 191 -6.73 -7.69 -1.18
CA MET A 191 -7.67 -8.10 -2.23
C MET A 191 -9.13 -7.94 -1.81
N ASP A 192 -9.39 -6.93 -0.98
CA ASP A 192 -10.75 -6.60 -0.56
C ASP A 192 -11.61 -6.17 -1.76
N GLU A 193 -12.77 -6.80 -1.92
CA GLU A 193 -13.68 -6.57 -3.05
C GLU A 193 -14.22 -5.14 -3.07
N GLN A 194 -14.47 -4.53 -1.91
CA GLN A 194 -14.96 -3.16 -1.83
C GLN A 194 -13.89 -2.17 -2.28
N LEU A 195 -12.61 -2.40 -1.93
CA LEU A 195 -11.50 -1.58 -2.42
C LEU A 195 -11.29 -1.71 -3.93
N ILE A 196 -11.48 -2.91 -4.48
CA ILE A 196 -11.40 -3.16 -5.93
C ILE A 196 -12.50 -2.38 -6.67
N LEU A 197 -13.75 -2.48 -6.21
CA LEU A 197 -14.88 -1.75 -6.80
C LEU A 197 -14.72 -0.23 -6.64
N LEU A 198 -14.24 0.21 -5.49
CA LEU A 198 -13.98 1.62 -5.21
C LEU A 198 -12.94 2.21 -6.18
N ALA A 199 -11.91 1.47 -6.58
CA ALA A 199 -10.90 1.98 -7.50
C ALA A 199 -11.51 2.42 -8.85
N GLU A 200 -12.44 1.61 -9.39
CA GLU A 200 -13.19 1.94 -10.59
C GLU A 200 -14.13 3.13 -10.37
N GLU A 201 -14.87 3.14 -9.26
CA GLU A 201 -15.75 4.26 -8.89
C GLU A 201 -14.98 5.59 -8.86
N LEU A 202 -13.83 5.62 -8.19
CA LEU A 202 -13.06 6.85 -8.01
C LEU A 202 -12.44 7.33 -9.32
N TYR A 203 -12.01 6.41 -10.18
CA TYR A 203 -11.54 6.76 -11.53
C TYR A 203 -12.67 7.35 -12.37
N ILE A 204 -13.83 6.71 -12.43
CA ILE A 204 -14.98 7.19 -13.21
C ILE A 204 -15.46 8.56 -12.72
N ARG A 205 -15.46 8.79 -11.40
CA ARG A 205 -16.05 9.99 -10.80
C ARG A 205 -15.10 11.16 -10.66
N TYR A 206 -13.83 10.91 -10.34
CA TYR A 206 -12.85 11.95 -10.00
C TYR A 206 -11.67 12.02 -10.99
N GLY A 207 -11.50 11.01 -11.85
CA GLY A 207 -10.60 11.09 -12.99
C GLY A 207 -9.19 10.55 -12.73
N ASN A 208 -8.24 11.17 -13.42
CA ASN A 208 -6.98 10.58 -13.85
C ASN A 208 -6.09 10.05 -12.73
N GLU A 209 -6.05 10.74 -11.58
CA GLU A 209 -5.19 10.39 -10.45
C GLU A 209 -5.54 8.99 -9.89
N TRP A 210 -6.79 8.58 -10.01
CA TRP A 210 -7.29 7.29 -9.56
C TRP A 210 -7.13 6.17 -10.60
N LEU A 211 -6.51 6.45 -11.75
CA LEU A 211 -6.20 5.44 -12.77
C LEU A 211 -5.22 4.38 -12.25
N ILE A 212 -4.27 4.74 -11.37
CA ILE A 212 -3.30 3.79 -10.78
C ILE A 212 -4.00 2.64 -10.04
N PRO A 213 -4.84 2.90 -9.01
CA PRO A 213 -5.54 1.81 -8.32
C PRO A 213 -6.52 1.08 -9.22
N TYR A 214 -7.18 1.76 -10.17
CA TYR A 214 -8.09 1.11 -11.12
C TYR A 214 -7.36 0.09 -12.00
N PHE A 215 -6.28 0.52 -12.63
CA PHE A 215 -5.42 -0.33 -13.45
C PHE A 215 -4.81 -1.48 -12.63
N SER A 216 -4.34 -1.19 -11.40
CA SER A 216 -3.80 -2.21 -10.49
C SER A 216 -4.84 -3.28 -10.16
N ALA A 217 -6.10 -2.87 -9.92
CA ALA A 217 -7.19 -3.80 -9.63
C ALA A 217 -7.47 -4.71 -10.83
N LYS A 218 -7.55 -4.15 -12.04
CA LYS A 218 -7.81 -4.92 -13.27
C LYS A 218 -6.67 -5.91 -13.56
N LEU A 219 -5.41 -5.52 -13.39
CA LEU A 219 -4.27 -6.44 -13.52
C LEU A 219 -4.34 -7.64 -12.56
N LEU A 220 -4.91 -7.44 -11.36
CA LEU A 220 -5.03 -8.48 -10.33
C LEU A 220 -6.29 -9.35 -10.48
N THR A 221 -7.26 -8.96 -11.29
CA THR A 221 -8.59 -9.60 -11.35
C THR A 221 -9.05 -10.01 -12.74
N ASN A 222 -8.51 -9.42 -13.80
CA ASN A 222 -8.94 -9.63 -15.18
C ASN A 222 -7.87 -10.36 -16.02
N ARG A 223 -8.32 -10.96 -17.12
CA ARG A 223 -7.43 -11.52 -18.15
C ARG A 223 -6.52 -10.45 -18.75
N ALA A 224 -5.30 -10.86 -19.12
CA ALA A 224 -4.28 -9.93 -19.57
C ALA A 224 -4.64 -9.21 -20.88
N ASP A 225 -5.31 -9.90 -21.80
CA ASP A 225 -5.77 -9.36 -23.08
C ASP A 225 -6.79 -8.24 -22.90
N ASN A 226 -7.79 -8.46 -22.04
CA ASN A 226 -8.78 -7.44 -21.70
C ASN A 226 -8.13 -6.20 -21.07
N VAL A 227 -7.17 -6.40 -20.16
CA VAL A 227 -6.46 -5.29 -19.52
C VAL A 227 -5.60 -4.53 -20.54
N TYR A 228 -4.97 -5.23 -21.49
CA TYR A 228 -4.24 -4.54 -22.56
C TYR A 228 -5.20 -3.71 -23.43
N ASP A 229 -6.29 -4.31 -23.89
CA ASP A 229 -7.23 -3.66 -24.82
C ASP A 229 -7.86 -2.40 -24.20
N GLU A 230 -8.13 -2.43 -22.89
CA GLU A 230 -8.68 -1.30 -22.16
C GLU A 230 -7.64 -0.19 -21.87
N PHE A 231 -6.44 -0.56 -21.42
CA PHE A 231 -5.51 0.43 -20.83
C PHE A 231 -4.38 0.88 -21.75
N SER A 232 -4.05 0.12 -22.80
CA SER A 232 -2.90 0.42 -23.68
C SER A 232 -3.05 1.75 -24.44
N ALA A 233 -4.29 2.19 -24.68
CA ALA A 233 -4.56 3.46 -25.33
C ALA A 233 -4.12 4.67 -24.49
N PHE A 234 -4.13 4.56 -23.16
CA PHE A 234 -3.73 5.64 -22.24
C PHE A 234 -2.24 5.96 -22.31
N LEU A 235 -1.41 5.09 -22.88
CA LEU A 235 0.01 5.39 -23.11
C LEU A 235 0.21 6.51 -24.14
N GLN A 236 -0.75 6.73 -25.05
CA GLN A 236 -0.68 7.79 -26.07
C GLN A 236 -1.08 9.16 -25.53
N ASP A 237 -1.74 9.21 -24.38
CA ASP A 237 -2.22 10.45 -23.78
C ASP A 237 -1.16 10.98 -22.80
N GLU A 238 -0.63 12.17 -23.06
CA GLU A 238 0.44 12.78 -22.26
C GLU A 238 0.04 13.02 -20.79
N ALA A 239 -1.25 13.21 -20.50
CA ALA A 239 -1.73 13.40 -19.14
C ALA A 239 -1.90 12.08 -18.39
N LEU A 240 -2.19 10.99 -19.10
CA LEU A 240 -2.52 9.68 -18.53
C LEU A 240 -1.35 8.70 -18.50
N ASN A 241 -0.42 8.80 -19.44
CA ASN A 241 0.62 7.80 -19.64
C ASN A 241 1.42 7.53 -18.36
N ARG A 242 1.72 8.56 -17.56
CA ARG A 242 2.46 8.47 -16.30
C ARG A 242 1.78 7.54 -15.29
N TYR A 243 0.45 7.49 -15.25
CA TYR A 243 -0.27 6.64 -14.30
C TYR A 243 -0.18 5.17 -14.69
N ILE A 244 -0.22 4.86 -16.00
CA ILE A 244 0.04 3.50 -16.51
C ILE A 244 1.47 3.08 -16.19
N HIS A 245 2.45 3.94 -16.49
CA HIS A 245 3.84 3.69 -16.15
C HIS A 245 4.04 3.46 -14.64
N ASN A 246 3.46 4.30 -13.78
CA ASN A 246 3.55 4.13 -12.33
C ASN A 246 2.85 2.84 -11.83
N GLY A 247 1.79 2.40 -12.50
CA GLY A 247 1.16 1.11 -12.24
C GLY A 247 2.07 -0.06 -12.63
N LEU A 248 2.65 -0.02 -13.83
CA LEU A 248 3.58 -1.03 -14.34
C LEU A 248 4.91 -1.08 -13.58
N GLY A 249 5.41 0.06 -13.10
CA GLY A 249 6.62 0.15 -12.27
C GLY A 249 6.54 -0.69 -10.99
N ARG A 250 5.33 -1.08 -10.59
CA ARG A 250 5.08 -1.89 -9.41
C ARG A 250 5.12 -3.40 -9.69
N ILE A 251 5.37 -3.80 -10.93
CA ILE A 251 5.33 -5.16 -11.42
C ILE A 251 6.75 -5.59 -11.76
N TYR A 252 7.07 -6.84 -11.44
CA TYR A 252 8.28 -7.50 -11.92
C TYR A 252 7.95 -8.93 -12.36
N TYR A 253 8.77 -9.50 -13.24
CA TYR A 253 8.71 -10.91 -13.61
C TYR A 253 9.42 -11.77 -12.57
N ASP A 254 8.69 -12.66 -11.90
CA ASP A 254 9.26 -13.59 -10.94
C ASP A 254 9.72 -14.86 -11.66
N ASP A 255 11.01 -14.92 -12.06
CA ASP A 255 11.58 -16.09 -12.77
C ASP A 255 11.39 -17.41 -12.03
N GLN A 256 11.35 -17.39 -10.69
CA GLN A 256 11.18 -18.61 -9.90
C GLN A 256 9.79 -19.21 -10.11
N ASN A 257 8.81 -18.35 -10.37
CA ASN A 257 7.40 -18.73 -10.51
C ASN A 257 6.91 -18.67 -11.96
N GLY A 258 7.65 -18.05 -12.87
CA GLY A 258 7.22 -17.79 -14.25
C GLY A 258 6.03 -16.83 -14.33
N THR A 259 5.90 -15.91 -13.36
CA THR A 259 4.72 -15.04 -13.22
C THR A 259 5.08 -13.59 -12.99
N HIS A 260 4.38 -12.67 -13.64
CA HIS A 260 4.36 -11.26 -13.28
C HIS A 260 3.71 -11.08 -11.92
N THR A 261 4.35 -10.27 -11.08
CA THR A 261 4.01 -10.09 -9.69
C THR A 261 4.03 -8.62 -9.33
N MET A 262 2.94 -8.14 -8.73
CA MET A 262 2.90 -6.83 -8.09
C MET A 262 3.45 -6.91 -6.68
N ALA A 263 4.19 -5.89 -6.27
CA ALA A 263 4.72 -5.79 -4.92
C ALA A 263 4.36 -4.48 -4.23
N VAL A 264 4.60 -4.41 -2.92
CA VAL A 264 4.50 -3.24 -2.04
C VAL A 264 5.49 -3.42 -0.88
N PHE A 265 6.21 -2.36 -0.51
CA PHE A 265 6.90 -2.30 0.79
C PHE A 265 6.25 -1.24 1.66
N TRP A 266 5.72 -1.63 2.80
CA TRP A 266 5.04 -0.71 3.71
C TRP A 266 5.76 -0.60 5.05
N GLY A 267 5.48 0.45 5.81
CA GLY A 267 6.16 0.75 7.08
C GLY A 267 7.29 1.77 6.92
N ARG A 268 8.08 1.91 7.96
CA ARG A 268 9.13 2.90 8.17
C ARG A 268 10.35 2.23 8.78
N TYR A 269 11.50 2.50 8.20
CA TYR A 269 12.78 2.21 8.82
C TYR A 269 13.56 3.49 9.05
N SER A 270 14.04 3.68 10.27
CA SER A 270 15.07 4.66 10.58
C SER A 270 16.23 3.95 11.28
N TYR A 271 17.46 4.38 11.00
CA TYR A 271 18.63 3.74 11.56
C TYR A 271 18.61 3.85 13.10
N GLY A 272 18.73 2.73 13.80
CA GLY A 272 18.60 2.67 15.27
C GLY A 272 17.17 2.55 15.81
N SER A 273 16.15 2.55 14.95
CA SER A 273 14.76 2.25 15.34
C SER A 273 14.37 0.80 15.03
N TYR A 274 13.24 0.38 15.59
CA TYR A 274 12.62 -0.90 15.23
C TYR A 274 12.19 -0.86 13.75
N ASP A 275 12.64 -1.84 12.97
CA ASP A 275 12.22 -2.02 11.58
C ASP A 275 10.81 -2.61 11.55
N ASN A 276 9.82 -1.81 11.16
CA ASN A 276 8.44 -2.26 10.97
C ASN A 276 8.10 -2.49 9.48
N ARG A 277 9.11 -2.49 8.59
CA ARG A 277 8.88 -2.67 7.17
C ARG A 277 8.31 -4.05 6.89
N THR A 278 7.31 -4.08 6.03
CA THR A 278 6.68 -5.32 5.58
C THR A 278 6.61 -5.32 4.06
N TYR A 279 6.98 -6.45 3.48
CA TYR A 279 6.90 -6.69 2.05
C TYR A 279 5.68 -7.54 1.73
N PHE A 280 4.86 -7.07 0.80
CA PHE A 280 3.71 -7.80 0.28
C PHE A 280 3.88 -7.96 -1.22
N LYS A 281 3.48 -9.13 -1.73
CA LYS A 281 3.45 -9.38 -3.17
C LYS A 281 2.24 -10.21 -3.55
N ARG A 282 1.72 -9.98 -4.76
CA ARG A 282 0.65 -10.77 -5.36
C ARG A 282 0.93 -11.02 -6.82
N LYS A 283 0.68 -12.25 -7.24
CA LYS A 283 0.70 -12.61 -8.65
C LYS A 283 -0.43 -11.85 -9.36
N LEU A 284 -0.17 -11.41 -10.58
CA LEU A 284 -1.24 -10.95 -11.46
C LEU A 284 -2.23 -12.09 -11.75
N ALA A 285 -3.43 -11.75 -12.22
CA ALA A 285 -4.41 -12.75 -12.65
C ALA A 285 -3.84 -13.62 -13.77
N GLU A 286 -3.17 -12.98 -14.74
CA GLU A 286 -2.39 -13.61 -15.80
C GLU A 286 -1.07 -12.85 -16.00
N ASN A 287 -0.10 -13.47 -16.68
CA ASN A 287 1.08 -12.74 -17.13
C ASN A 287 0.68 -11.56 -18.03
N LEU A 288 1.41 -10.44 -17.96
CA LEU A 288 1.15 -9.30 -18.83
C LEU A 288 1.07 -9.75 -20.29
N ASP A 289 0.09 -9.19 -21.01
CA ASP A 289 -0.07 -9.44 -22.44
C ASP A 289 1.21 -9.02 -23.16
N ALA A 290 1.72 -9.88 -24.04
CA ALA A 290 2.98 -9.66 -24.74
C ALA A 290 2.99 -8.36 -25.57
N ARG A 291 1.82 -7.86 -25.98
CA ARG A 291 1.67 -6.60 -26.72
C ARG A 291 2.06 -5.36 -25.90
N TRP A 292 2.07 -5.43 -24.56
CA TRP A 292 2.50 -4.32 -23.70
C TRP A 292 3.91 -3.85 -24.04
N LEU A 293 4.82 -4.78 -24.32
CA LEU A 293 6.23 -4.47 -24.51
C LEU A 293 6.49 -3.63 -25.76
N GLU A 294 5.89 -4.02 -26.89
CA GLU A 294 5.96 -3.23 -28.12
C GLU A 294 5.32 -1.86 -27.91
N ARG A 295 4.17 -1.80 -27.24
CA ARG A 295 3.46 -0.56 -26.97
C ARG A 295 4.26 0.42 -26.10
N LEU A 296 4.96 -0.10 -25.10
CA LEU A 296 5.86 0.65 -24.25
C LEU A 296 7.05 1.20 -25.07
N MET A 297 7.61 0.42 -26.00
CA MET A 297 8.68 0.92 -26.86
C MET A 297 8.22 2.06 -27.79
N GLU A 298 6.98 2.02 -28.27
CA GLU A 298 6.37 3.09 -29.09
C GLU A 298 6.08 4.38 -28.30
N HIS A 299 5.66 4.24 -27.03
CA HIS A 299 5.21 5.34 -26.18
C HIS A 299 6.03 5.40 -24.89
N PRO A 300 7.32 5.74 -24.96
CA PRO A 300 8.19 5.77 -23.79
C PRO A 300 7.77 6.86 -22.80
N HIS A 301 8.13 6.66 -21.53
CA HIS A 301 7.86 7.67 -20.51
C HIS A 301 8.58 8.99 -20.84
N PRO A 302 7.88 10.16 -20.88
CA PRO A 302 8.44 11.42 -21.39
C PRO A 302 9.71 11.91 -20.69
N ASN A 303 9.87 11.57 -19.42
CA ASN A 303 10.97 12.05 -18.57
C ASN A 303 11.96 10.95 -18.14
N ASP A 304 11.89 9.75 -18.72
CA ASP A 304 12.70 8.55 -18.36
C ASP A 304 12.66 8.17 -16.85
N LYS A 305 11.76 8.78 -16.07
CA LYS A 305 11.61 8.58 -14.63
C LYS A 305 10.21 8.11 -14.33
N VAL A 306 10.04 6.80 -14.24
CA VAL A 306 8.81 6.21 -13.70
C VAL A 306 8.92 6.19 -12.17
N LYS A 307 7.80 6.45 -11.51
CA LYS A 307 7.75 6.56 -10.05
C LYS A 307 7.23 5.26 -9.45
N PHE A 308 7.56 5.03 -8.19
CA PHE A 308 7.10 3.86 -7.41
C PHE A 308 7.60 2.51 -7.96
N GLN A 309 8.78 2.50 -8.60
CA GLN A 309 9.46 1.28 -9.03
C GLN A 309 10.01 0.46 -7.86
N PHE A 310 10.18 -0.85 -8.05
CA PHE A 310 10.84 -1.73 -7.08
C PHE A 310 12.29 -1.99 -7.46
N TYR A 311 13.25 -1.58 -6.62
CA TYR A 311 14.65 -1.95 -6.79
C TYR A 311 15.22 -2.52 -5.50
N ASN A 312 16.08 -3.55 -5.60
CA ASN A 312 16.84 -4.09 -4.47
C ASN A 312 16.05 -4.27 -3.17
N ARG A 313 14.80 -4.76 -3.30
CA ARG A 313 13.89 -5.02 -2.17
C ARG A 313 13.50 -3.77 -1.37
N CYS A 314 13.42 -2.61 -2.02
CA CYS A 314 12.75 -1.40 -1.54
C CYS A 314 12.08 -0.68 -2.73
N PRO A 315 11.00 0.09 -2.53
CA PRO A 315 10.50 0.98 -3.55
C PRO A 315 11.52 2.12 -3.67
N VAL A 316 12.01 2.37 -4.87
CA VAL A 316 12.80 3.57 -5.16
C VAL A 316 12.11 4.31 -6.29
N ILE A 317 12.12 5.63 -6.14
CA ILE A 317 11.35 6.54 -6.99
C ILE A 317 12.23 7.06 -8.15
N TYR A 318 13.31 6.35 -8.51
CA TYR A 318 14.37 6.85 -9.41
C TYR A 318 15.10 5.79 -10.22
N GLU A 319 14.39 4.88 -10.86
CA GLU A 319 15.06 4.04 -11.86
C GLU A 319 14.42 4.22 -13.22
N SER A 320 15.25 4.03 -14.23
CA SER A 320 14.98 4.47 -15.58
C SER A 320 13.72 3.80 -16.12
N TYR A 321 13.10 4.42 -17.10
CA TYR A 321 12.05 3.77 -17.87
C TYR A 321 12.53 2.42 -18.43
N LYS A 322 13.79 2.36 -18.87
CA LYS A 322 14.44 1.11 -19.31
C LYS A 322 14.52 0.07 -18.20
N GLN A 323 14.83 0.44 -16.95
CA GLN A 323 14.89 -0.51 -15.84
C GLN A 323 13.51 -1.10 -15.53
N MET A 324 12.44 -0.31 -15.56
CA MET A 324 11.08 -0.85 -15.47
C MET A 324 10.84 -1.91 -16.56
N ILE A 325 11.18 -1.60 -17.82
CA ILE A 325 11.01 -2.58 -18.91
C ILE A 325 11.81 -3.86 -18.62
N ILE A 326 13.05 -3.74 -18.14
CA ILE A 326 13.88 -4.89 -17.76
C ILE A 326 13.20 -5.73 -16.68
N ASP A 327 12.63 -5.10 -15.65
CA ASP A 327 11.98 -5.80 -14.54
C ASP A 327 10.70 -6.52 -14.98
N LEU A 328 10.02 -6.05 -16.03
CA LEU A 328 8.86 -6.73 -16.62
C LEU A 328 9.26 -7.98 -17.44
N LEU A 329 10.54 -8.17 -17.75
CA LEU A 329 10.98 -9.24 -18.64
C LEU A 329 11.52 -10.46 -17.87
N PRO A 330 11.36 -11.68 -18.41
CA PRO A 330 12.10 -12.83 -17.92
C PRO A 330 13.61 -12.60 -18.08
N LYS A 331 14.43 -13.22 -17.23
CA LYS A 331 15.90 -13.13 -17.34
C LYS A 331 16.45 -13.52 -18.71
N THR A 332 15.82 -14.50 -19.34
CA THR A 332 16.17 -14.93 -20.69
C THR A 332 15.26 -14.24 -21.68
N ILE A 333 15.77 -13.17 -22.31
CA ILE A 333 15.10 -12.47 -23.41
C ILE A 333 15.66 -13.03 -24.71
N GLU A 334 14.84 -13.60 -25.59
CA GLU A 334 15.29 -14.09 -26.89
C GLU A 334 15.10 -13.06 -28.03
N ASP A 335 14.18 -12.10 -27.87
CA ASP A 335 13.90 -11.11 -28.91
C ASP A 335 15.06 -10.09 -29.04
N ALA A 336 15.72 -10.15 -30.19
CA ALA A 336 16.87 -9.32 -30.53
C ALA A 336 16.55 -7.82 -30.62
N ARG A 337 15.31 -7.44 -30.97
CA ARG A 337 14.87 -6.03 -31.03
C ARG A 337 14.81 -5.44 -29.63
N ILE A 338 14.25 -6.18 -28.68
CA ILE A 338 14.15 -5.77 -27.28
C ILE A 338 15.54 -5.66 -26.65
N ARG A 339 16.41 -6.65 -26.88
CA ARG A 339 17.81 -6.57 -26.44
C ARG A 339 18.53 -5.35 -26.99
N SER A 340 18.33 -5.04 -28.28
CA SER A 340 18.93 -3.85 -28.91
C SER A 340 18.40 -2.55 -28.32
N TYR A 341 17.08 -2.45 -28.05
CA TYR A 341 16.46 -1.27 -27.45
C TYR A 341 16.96 -1.02 -26.02
N LEU A 342 17.11 -2.09 -25.24
CA LEU A 342 17.57 -2.06 -23.85
C LEU A 342 19.09 -2.03 -23.71
N GLU A 343 19.85 -2.04 -24.82
CA GLU A 343 21.32 -2.07 -24.83
C GLU A 343 21.90 -3.26 -24.04
N LEU A 344 21.20 -4.39 -24.02
CA LEU A 344 21.64 -5.61 -23.35
C LEU A 344 22.72 -6.30 -24.20
N SER A 345 23.83 -6.70 -23.57
CA SER A 345 24.87 -7.49 -24.23
C SER A 345 24.32 -8.83 -24.74
N LYS A 346 24.90 -9.36 -25.82
CA LYS A 346 24.51 -10.66 -26.41
C LYS A 346 24.60 -11.82 -25.41
#